data_AF-A0A8H9GUQ6-F1
#
_entry.id   AF-A0A8H9GUQ6-F1
#
_cell.length_a   1.000
_cell.length_b   1.000
_cell.length_c   1.000
_cell.angle_alpha   90.00
_cell.angle_beta   90.00
_cell.angle_gamma   90.00
#
_symmetry.space_group_name_H-M   'P 1'
#
loop_
_entity.id
_entity.type
_entity.pdbx_description
1 polymer ?
#
loop_
_entity_poly.entity_id
_entity_poly.type
_entity_poly.pdbx_seq_one_letter_code
_entity_poly.pdbx_strand_id
1 'polypeptide(L)'
;MHLAKWTLDEAITVLRVQGIAEHILVQSDGGSDFTSDLFQQACLTYGRWVRCKVSQPGGTGILERLNRTYKYQFAFRHDWHSMADVRAAMPDFHRWYNHERRHSALGYATPWSTLTSSANARNAA
;
A
#
# COMPACT_ATOMS: atom_id res chain seq x y z
N MET A 1 -14.69 -13.04 -6.53
CA MET A 1 -13.87 -11.83 -6.81
C MET A 1 -12.76 -11.82 -5.79
N HIS A 2 -11.50 -11.90 -6.22
CA HIS A 2 -10.34 -12.00 -5.32
C HIS A 2 -9.71 -10.61 -5.16
N LEU A 3 -10.15 -9.88 -4.13
CA LEU A 3 -9.83 -8.46 -3.99
C LEU A 3 -8.33 -8.27 -3.79
N ALA A 4 -7.67 -9.11 -2.98
CA ALA A 4 -6.23 -9.01 -2.77
C ALA A 4 -5.42 -9.16 -4.06
N LYS A 5 -5.78 -10.11 -4.94
CA LYS A 5 -5.09 -10.25 -6.25
C LYS A 5 -5.31 -9.01 -7.12
N TRP A 6 -6.56 -8.53 -7.21
CA TRP A 6 -6.87 -7.36 -8.04
C TRP A 6 -6.09 -6.12 -7.58
N THR A 7 -6.07 -5.87 -6.27
CA THR A 7 -5.30 -4.77 -5.67
C THR A 7 -3.80 -4.92 -5.92
N LEU A 8 -3.27 -6.15 -5.86
CA LEU A 8 -1.87 -6.42 -6.18
C LEU A 8 -1.55 -6.07 -7.65
N ASP A 9 -2.39 -6.49 -8.59
CA ASP A 9 -2.20 -6.19 -10.01
C ASP A 9 -2.26 -4.68 -10.30
N GLU A 10 -3.18 -3.96 -9.64
CA GLU A 10 -3.27 -2.50 -9.72
C GLU A 10 -2.01 -1.83 -9.16
N ALA A 11 -1.54 -2.27 -7.99
CA ALA A 11 -0.32 -1.74 -7.38
C ALA A 11 0.90 -1.98 -8.27
N ILE A 12 1.03 -3.16 -8.88
CA ILE A 12 2.11 -3.46 -9.84
C ILE A 12 2.03 -2.54 -11.06
N THR A 13 0.83 -2.26 -11.57
CA THR A 13 0.64 -1.34 -12.69
C THR A 13 1.14 0.07 -12.33
N VAL A 14 0.79 0.56 -11.15
CA VAL A 14 1.26 1.87 -10.65
C VAL A 14 2.79 1.90 -10.54
N LEU A 15 3.41 0.87 -9.96
CA LEU A 15 4.86 0.78 -9.82
C LEU A 15 5.57 0.76 -11.17
N ARG A 16 5.08 -0.02 -12.13
CA ARG A 16 5.64 -0.12 -13.48
C ARG A 16 5.58 1.19 -14.24
N VAL A 17 4.50 1.97 -14.11
CA VAL A 17 4.40 3.31 -14.71
C VAL A 17 5.47 4.25 -14.17
N GLN A 18 5.91 4.07 -12.91
CA GLN A 18 7.03 4.82 -12.33
C GLN A 18 8.40 4.23 -12.69
N GLY A 19 8.48 3.22 -13.56
CA GLY A 19 9.72 2.55 -13.94
C GLY A 19 10.24 1.54 -12.90
N ILE A 20 9.42 1.14 -11.93
CA ILE A 20 9.77 0.10 -10.94
C ILE A 20 9.25 -1.25 -11.47
N ALA A 21 10.13 -2.02 -12.11
CA ALA A 21 9.81 -3.32 -12.70
C ALA A 21 10.54 -4.51 -12.04
N GLU A 22 11.29 -4.24 -10.97
CA GLU A 22 12.04 -5.26 -10.23
C GLU A 22 11.13 -6.26 -9.48
N HIS A 23 11.70 -7.41 -9.12
CA HIS A 23 10.99 -8.40 -8.31
C HIS A 23 10.62 -7.82 -6.95
N ILE A 24 9.32 -7.83 -6.63
CA ILE A 24 8.82 -7.27 -5.37
C ILE A 24 8.68 -8.34 -4.29
N LEU A 25 8.85 -7.91 -3.04
CA LEU A 25 8.47 -8.67 -1.86
C LEU A 25 7.10 -8.19 -1.37
N VAL A 26 6.11 -9.07 -1.41
CA VAL A 26 4.76 -8.81 -0.87
C VAL A 26 4.69 -9.35 0.56
N GLN A 27 4.33 -8.49 1.51
CA GLN A 27 4.10 -8.87 2.90
C GLN A 27 2.62 -8.73 3.25
N SER A 28 2.05 -9.75 3.88
CA SER A 28 0.66 -9.73 4.38
C SER A 28 0.53 -10.45 5.71
N ASP A 29 -0.61 -10.30 6.37
CA ASP A 29 -0.98 -11.19 7.47
C ASP A 29 -1.47 -12.56 6.93
N GLY A 30 -2.00 -13.39 7.84
CA GLY A 30 -2.55 -14.71 7.53
C GLY A 30 -4.03 -14.74 7.20
N GLY A 31 -4.63 -13.64 6.77
CA GLY A 31 -6.04 -13.60 6.36
C GLY A 31 -6.33 -14.53 5.19
N SER A 32 -7.56 -15.05 5.13
CA SER A 32 -7.97 -16.07 4.16
C SER A 32 -7.77 -15.65 2.69
N ASP A 33 -7.98 -14.36 2.39
CA ASP A 33 -7.77 -13.81 1.04
C ASP A 33 -6.30 -13.97 0.62
N PHE A 34 -5.35 -13.65 1.53
CA PHE A 34 -3.92 -13.74 1.26
C PHE A 34 -3.37 -15.16 1.30
N THR A 35 -3.98 -16.07 2.08
CA THR A 35 -3.56 -17.48 2.11
C THR A 35 -4.13 -18.31 0.96
N SER A 36 -4.96 -17.74 0.09
CA SER A 36 -5.47 -18.45 -1.08
C SER A 36 -4.38 -18.76 -2.11
N ASP A 37 -4.54 -19.85 -2.86
CA ASP A 37 -3.62 -20.21 -3.94
C ASP A 37 -3.56 -19.12 -5.00
N LEU A 38 -4.70 -18.52 -5.35
CA LEU A 38 -4.79 -17.47 -6.37
C LEU A 38 -3.94 -16.24 -6.03
N PHE A 39 -3.96 -15.78 -4.77
CA PHE A 39 -3.13 -14.65 -4.35
C PHE A 39 -1.65 -15.04 -4.27
N GLN A 40 -1.35 -16.21 -3.71
CA GLN A 40 0.03 -16.68 -3.59
C GLN A 40 0.70 -16.82 -4.97
N GLN A 41 0.01 -17.40 -5.95
CA GLN A 41 0.52 -17.52 -7.32
C GLN A 41 0.72 -16.14 -7.99
N ALA A 42 -0.18 -15.19 -7.73
CA ALA A 42 -0.01 -13.81 -8.22
C ALA A 42 1.26 -13.16 -7.63
N CYS A 43 1.48 -13.29 -6.31
CA CYS A 43 2.70 -12.80 -5.68
C CYS A 43 3.97 -13.44 -6.25
N LEU A 44 3.96 -14.76 -6.48
CA LEU A 44 5.10 -15.48 -7.06
C LEU A 44 5.37 -15.08 -8.52
N THR A 45 4.35 -14.61 -9.25
CA THR A 45 4.52 -14.05 -10.60
C THR A 45 5.33 -12.75 -10.58
N TYR A 46 5.18 -11.94 -9.53
CA TYR A 46 5.85 -10.65 -9.40
C TYR A 46 7.12 -10.68 -8.53
N GLY A 47 7.33 -11.75 -7.77
CA GLY A 47 8.50 -11.89 -6.90
C GLY A 47 8.26 -12.91 -5.79
N ARG A 48 8.17 -12.45 -4.54
CA ARG A 48 8.04 -13.33 -3.36
C ARG A 48 6.92 -12.87 -2.46
N TRP A 49 6.35 -13.82 -1.72
CA TRP A 49 5.38 -13.56 -0.66
C TRP A 49 5.93 -13.97 0.70
N VAL A 50 5.72 -13.14 1.71
CA VAL A 50 6.03 -13.44 3.10
C VAL A 50 4.81 -13.18 3.97
N ARG A 51 4.37 -14.21 4.68
CA ARG A 51 3.35 -14.11 5.72
C ARG A 51 4.00 -13.60 7.01
N CYS A 52 3.56 -12.44 7.49
CA CYS A 52 4.00 -11.87 8.76
C CYS A 52 3.35 -12.60 9.94
N LYS A 53 4.15 -12.88 10.97
CA LYS A 53 3.63 -13.37 12.26
C LYS A 53 3.06 -12.21 13.08
N VAL A 54 2.15 -12.53 14.00
CA VAL A 54 1.66 -11.57 15.00
C VAL A 54 2.85 -11.04 15.80
N SER A 55 2.90 -9.72 15.98
CA SER A 55 3.96 -9.03 16.72
C SER A 55 5.38 -9.22 16.17
N GLN A 56 5.52 -9.55 14.88
CA GLN A 56 6.83 -9.65 14.23
C GLN A 56 7.47 -8.26 14.05
N PRO A 57 8.69 -8.02 14.56
CA PRO A 57 9.45 -6.83 14.21
C PRO A 57 9.62 -6.71 12.69
N GLY A 58 9.32 -5.53 12.15
CA GLY A 58 9.32 -5.31 10.69
C GLY A 58 8.19 -6.04 9.93
N GLY A 59 7.16 -6.51 10.64
CA GLY A 59 5.93 -7.04 10.04
C GLY A 59 4.98 -5.93 9.59
N THR A 60 3.71 -6.03 9.95
CA THR A 60 2.62 -5.16 9.49
C THR A 60 2.63 -3.73 10.06
N GLY A 61 3.63 -3.35 10.87
CA GLY A 61 3.65 -2.07 11.59
C GLY A 61 3.51 -0.81 10.71
N ILE A 62 4.03 -0.85 9.48
CA ILE A 62 3.86 0.25 8.50
C ILE A 62 2.39 0.36 8.07
N LEU A 63 1.75 -0.76 7.74
CA LEU A 63 0.34 -0.81 7.36
C LEU A 63 -0.59 -0.44 8.52
N GLU A 64 -0.27 -0.88 9.74
CA GLU A 64 -0.99 -0.47 10.96
C GLU A 64 -0.88 1.04 11.19
N ARG A 65 0.28 1.64 10.92
CA ARG A 65 0.47 3.09 11.02
C ARG A 65 -0.32 3.85 9.95
N LEU A 66 -0.40 3.33 8.73
CA LEU A 66 -1.28 3.85 7.67
C LEU A 66 -2.74 3.79 8.11
N ASN A 67 -3.22 2.62 8.56
CA ASN A 67 -4.60 2.43 9.01
C ASN A 67 -4.97 3.34 10.18
N ARG A 68 -4.06 3.53 11.14
CA ARG A 68 -4.24 4.50 12.22
C ARG A 68 -4.36 5.92 11.67
N THR A 69 -3.49 6.29 10.73
CA THR A 69 -3.54 7.63 10.11
C THR A 69 -4.87 7.85 9.38
N TYR A 70 -5.30 6.89 8.56
CA TYR A 70 -6.61 6.93 7.89
C TYR A 70 -7.75 7.12 8.88
N LYS A 71 -7.80 6.31 9.95
CA LYS A 71 -8.86 6.39 10.95
C LYS A 71 -8.96 7.77 11.58
N TYR A 72 -7.85 8.28 12.13
CA TYR A 72 -7.88 9.50 12.93
C TYR A 72 -7.90 10.79 12.11
N GLN A 73 -7.33 10.77 10.90
CA GLN A 73 -7.25 11.97 10.05
C GLN A 73 -8.40 12.05 9.04
N PHE A 74 -9.09 10.95 8.79
CA PHE A 74 -10.14 10.88 7.79
C PHE A 74 -11.40 10.22 8.35
N ALA A 75 -11.39 8.90 8.59
CA ALA A 75 -12.61 8.16 8.86
C ALA A 75 -13.40 8.68 10.08
N PHE A 76 -12.73 9.09 11.16
CA PHE A 76 -13.36 9.58 12.39
C PHE A 76 -13.61 11.10 12.38
N ARG A 77 -13.28 11.79 11.29
CA ARG A 77 -13.47 13.24 11.16
C ARG A 77 -14.74 13.60 10.38
N HIS A 78 -15.46 12.60 9.90
CA HIS A 78 -16.65 12.76 9.07
C HIS A 78 -17.76 11.83 9.57
N ASP A 79 -19.00 12.33 9.51
CA ASP A 79 -20.19 11.53 9.70
C ASP A 79 -20.59 10.90 8.36
N TRP A 80 -20.30 9.60 8.21
CA TRP A 80 -20.62 8.86 6.99
C TRP A 80 -22.02 8.26 7.09
N HIS A 81 -22.83 8.40 6.04
CA HIS A 81 -24.18 7.82 6.00
C HIS A 81 -24.21 6.48 5.25
N SER A 82 -23.19 6.21 4.44
CA SER A 82 -23.08 4.95 3.71
C SER A 82 -21.62 4.57 3.40
N MET A 83 -21.40 3.29 3.09
CA MET A 83 -20.11 2.83 2.56
C MET A 83 -19.82 3.42 1.16
N ALA A 84 -20.85 3.84 0.42
CA ALA A 84 -20.65 4.52 -0.86
C ALA A 84 -20.00 5.90 -0.64
N ASP A 85 -20.39 6.62 0.41
CA ASP A 85 -19.80 7.91 0.77
C ASP A 85 -18.31 7.76 1.10
N VAL A 86 -17.97 6.74 1.91
CA VAL A 86 -16.58 6.43 2.27
C VAL A 86 -15.76 6.11 1.04
N ARG A 87 -16.29 5.30 0.11
CA ARG A 87 -15.61 4.97 -1.15
C ARG A 87 -15.41 6.19 -2.04
N ALA A 88 -16.41 7.06 -2.14
CA ALA A 88 -16.34 8.28 -2.93
C ALA A 88 -15.29 9.26 -2.38
N ALA A 89 -15.06 9.25 -1.06
CA ALA A 89 -14.10 10.11 -0.39
C ALA A 89 -12.67 9.51 -0.33
N MET A 90 -12.50 8.21 -0.56
CA MET A 90 -11.19 7.54 -0.51
C MET A 90 -10.11 8.18 -1.42
N PRO A 91 -10.41 8.65 -2.65
CA PRO A 91 -9.42 9.35 -3.47
C PRO A 91 -8.86 10.60 -2.81
N ASP A 92 -9.63 11.31 -1.99
CA ASP A 92 -9.15 12.49 -1.26
C ASP A 92 -8.13 12.10 -0.19
N PHE A 93 -8.40 11.02 0.54
CA PHE A 93 -7.43 10.47 1.47
C PHE A 93 -6.15 10.03 0.77
N HIS A 94 -6.25 9.33 -0.37
CA HIS A 94 -5.07 8.90 -1.14
C HIS A 94 -4.25 10.09 -1.64
N ARG A 95 -4.90 11.12 -2.20
CA ARG A 95 -4.24 12.35 -2.65
C ARG A 95 -3.50 13.02 -1.51
N TRP A 96 -4.20 13.27 -0.40
CA TRP A 96 -3.61 13.89 0.77
C TRP A 96 -2.45 13.07 1.34
N TYR A 97 -2.63 11.77 1.56
CA TYR A 97 -1.60 10.92 2.16
C TYR A 97 -0.35 10.81 1.29
N ASN A 98 -0.51 10.62 -0.03
CA ASN A 98 0.62 10.38 -0.93
C ASN A 98 1.31 11.66 -1.40
N HIS A 99 0.56 12.76 -1.59
CA HIS A 99 1.09 13.97 -2.25
C HIS A 99 1.21 15.19 -1.35
N GLU A 100 0.54 15.24 -0.20
CA GLU A 100 0.51 16.44 0.65
C GLU A 100 1.10 16.17 2.04
N ARG A 101 0.81 15.00 2.61
CA ARG A 101 1.26 14.61 3.94
C ARG A 101 2.76 14.39 3.96
N ARG A 102 3.47 15.16 4.78
CA ARG A 102 4.90 14.98 5.05
C ARG A 102 5.13 13.92 6.11
N HIS A 103 6.12 13.07 5.90
CA HIS A 103 6.48 11.99 6.83
C HIS A 103 7.85 12.26 7.46
N SER A 104 7.93 12.32 8.79
CA SER A 104 9.22 12.51 9.49
C SER A 104 10.21 11.38 9.19
N ALA A 105 9.75 10.14 9.07
CA ALA A 105 10.56 8.99 8.67
C ALA A 105 11.12 9.09 7.23
N LEU A 106 10.57 9.98 6.40
CA LEU A 106 11.02 10.25 5.04
C LEU A 106 11.72 11.61 4.94
N GLY A 107 12.27 12.14 6.03
CA GLY A 107 12.91 13.47 6.03
C GLY A 107 11.94 14.60 5.72
N TYR A 108 10.66 14.45 6.10
CA TYR A 108 9.56 15.37 5.78
C TYR A 108 9.23 15.48 4.28
N ALA A 109 9.67 14.52 3.45
CA ALA A 109 9.15 14.32 2.11
C ALA A 109 7.76 13.67 2.12
N THR A 110 7.06 13.72 0.98
CA THR A 110 5.79 13.03 0.77
C THR A 110 6.04 11.62 0.23
N PRO A 111 5.17 10.63 0.52
CA PRO A 111 5.37 9.26 0.04
C PRO A 111 5.59 9.17 -1.48
N TRP A 112 4.82 9.95 -2.26
CA TRP A 112 4.94 9.95 -3.70
C TRP A 112 6.28 10.52 -4.18
N SER A 113 6.74 11.64 -3.60
CA SER A 113 8.05 12.21 -3.96
C SER A 113 9.20 11.25 -3.66
N THR A 114 9.13 10.52 -2.54
CA THR A 114 10.15 9.53 -2.17
C THR A 114 10.14 8.35 -3.13
N LEU A 115 8.95 7.83 -3.48
CA LEU A 115 8.81 6.71 -4.41
C LEU A 115 9.42 7.04 -5.78
N THR A 116 9.00 8.16 -6.35
CA THR A 116 9.44 8.60 -7.70
C THR A 116 10.93 8.95 -7.73
N SER A 117 11.45 9.62 -6.69
CA SER A 117 12.89 9.90 -6.58
C SER A 117 13.71 8.62 -6.50
N SER A 118 13.23 7.64 -5.73
CA SER A 118 13.91 6.34 -5.61
C SER A 118 13.85 5.55 -6.92
N ALA A 119 12.75 5.64 -7.68
CA ALA A 119 12.65 5.01 -8.98
C ALA A 119 13.63 5.60 -9.98
N ASN A 120 13.69 6.93 -10.06
CA ASN A 120 14.62 7.64 -10.94
C ASN A 120 16.09 7.31 -10.62
N ALA A 121 16.44 7.28 -9.32
CA ALA A 121 17.79 6.92 -8.89
C ALA A 121 18.19 5.49 -9.29
N ARG A 122 17.25 4.54 -9.25
CA ARG A 122 17.49 3.15 -9.69
C ARG A 122 17.67 3.04 -11.20
N ASN A 123 16.92 3.82 -11.98
CA ASN A 123 16.98 3.79 -13.44
C ASN A 123 18.19 4.55 -14.03
N ALA A 124 18.84 5.40 -13.22
CA ALA A 124 20.03 6.14 -13.61
C ALA A 124 21.35 5.42 -13.28
N ALA A 125 21.29 4.33 -12.53
CA ALA A 125 22.43 3.50 -12.13
C ALA A 125 22.58 2.28 -13.05
#